data_AF-A0A6A6HI57-F1
#
_entry.id   AF-A0A6A6HI57-F1
#
_cell.length_a   1.000
_cell.length_b   1.000
_cell.length_c   1.000
_cell.angle_alpha   90.00
_cell.angle_beta   90.00
_cell.angle_gamma   90.00
#
_symmetry.space_group_name_H-M   'P 1'
#
loop_
_entity.id
_entity.type
_entity.pdbx_description
1 polymer ?
#
loop_
_entity_poly.entity_id
_entity_poly.type
_entity_poly.pdbx_seq_one_letter_code
_entity_poly.pdbx_strand_id
1 'polypeptide(L)' 'MPAGWVEDTFPRYQLPKPVMIAFLEEQFGKKDFEVKFRNDDYVFTIPEKLSETHKKELQKLRAAHRNED' A
#
# COMPACT_ATOMS: atom_id res chain seq x y z
N MET A 1 13.99 8.27 11.51
CA MET A 1 13.68 7.37 10.39
C MET A 1 15.02 6.95 9.78
N PRO A 2 15.27 5.64 9.56
CA PRO A 2 16.47 5.22 8.84
C PRO A 2 16.48 5.84 7.44
N ALA A 3 17.65 6.27 6.96
CA ALA A 3 17.80 6.90 5.65
C ALA A 3 17.43 5.90 4.55
N GLY A 4 16.38 6.18 3.78
CA GLY A 4 15.90 5.33 2.68
C GLY A 4 14.39 5.09 2.68
N TRP A 5 13.76 5.15 3.86
CA TRP A 5 12.32 4.94 3.96
C TRP A 5 11.55 6.13 3.39
N VAL A 6 10.64 5.85 2.48
CA VAL A 6 9.78 6.83 1.83
C VAL A 6 8.37 6.74 2.39
N GLU A 7 7.76 7.90 2.59
CA GLU A 7 6.35 8.02 2.93
C GLU A 7 5.55 8.14 1.63
N ASP A 8 4.54 7.30 1.47
CA ASP A 8 3.59 7.36 0.37
C ASP A 8 2.17 7.32 0.94
N THR A 9 1.22 7.88 0.20
CA THR A 9 -0.16 8.02 0.64
C THR A 9 -1.09 7.38 -0.36
N PHE A 10 -2.07 6.64 0.15
CA PHE A 10 -3.05 5.96 -0.68
C PHE A 10 -4.47 6.21 -0.18
N PRO A 11 -5.40 6.60 -1.07
CA PRO A 11 -6.74 6.91 -0.66
C PRO A 11 -7.48 5.67 -0.20
N ARG A 12 -8.16 5.77 0.96
CA ARG A 12 -8.92 4.64 1.52
C ARG A 12 -9.99 4.10 0.59
N TYR A 13 -10.59 4.96 -0.22
CA TYR A 13 -11.63 4.59 -1.18
C TYR A 13 -11.10 3.79 -2.38
N GLN A 14 -9.79 3.79 -2.63
CA GLN A 14 -9.22 3.09 -3.77
C GLN A 14 -8.86 1.63 -3.48
N LEU A 15 -8.49 1.29 -2.25
CA LEU A 15 -8.15 -0.07 -1.87
C LEU A 15 -8.47 -0.33 -0.39
N PRO A 16 -9.07 -1.48 -0.03
CA PRO A 16 -9.28 -1.83 1.37
C PRO A 16 -7.95 -2.01 2.11
N LYS A 17 -7.90 -1.58 3.38
CA LYS A 17 -6.76 -1.82 4.29
C LYS A 17 -6.18 -3.24 4.24
N PRO A 18 -6.99 -4.32 4.34
CA PRO A 18 -6.44 -5.68 4.38
C PRO A 18 -5.69 -6.04 3.10
N VAL A 19 -6.18 -5.59 1.93
CA VAL A 19 -5.52 -5.83 0.64
C VAL A 19 -4.21 -5.06 0.56
N MET A 20 -4.19 -3.81 1.04
CA MET A 20 -2.98 -2.99 1.08
C MET A 20 -1.93 -3.61 2.00
N ILE A 21 -2.32 -4.03 3.21
CA ILE A 21 -1.42 -4.67 4.16
C ILE A 21 -0.88 -5.98 3.58
N ALA A 22 -1.75 -6.85 3.04
CA ALA A 22 -1.30 -8.10 2.43
C ALA A 22 -0.31 -7.86 1.29
N PHE A 23 -0.55 -6.85 0.45
CA PHE A 23 0.36 -6.45 -0.61
C PHE A 23 1.71 -5.96 -0.07
N LEU A 24 1.71 -5.09 0.95
CA LEU A 24 2.93 -4.60 1.58
C LEU A 24 3.71 -5.73 2.29
N GLU A 25 3.00 -6.66 2.94
CA GLU A 25 3.59 -7.86 3.54
C GLU A 25 4.21 -8.79 2.49
N GLU A 26 3.61 -8.92 1.31
CA GLU A 26 4.14 -9.75 0.22
C GLU A 26 5.36 -9.12 -0.44
N GLN A 27 5.37 -7.79 -0.64
CA GLN A 27 6.46 -7.10 -1.32
C GLN A 27 7.65 -6.79 -0.42
N PHE A 28 7.40 -6.27 0.79
CA PHE A 28 8.46 -5.81 1.70
C PHE A 28 8.69 -6.77 2.87
N GLY A 29 7.74 -7.67 3.15
CA GLY A 29 7.77 -8.52 4.34
C GLY A 29 7.09 -7.84 5.54
N LYS A 30 6.65 -8.66 6.50
CA LYS A 30 5.88 -8.28 7.69
C LYS A 30 6.50 -7.22 8.62
N LYS A 31 7.77 -6.86 8.42
CA LYS A 31 8.55 -6.01 9.34
C LYS A 31 9.08 -4.72 8.71
N ASP A 32 8.93 -4.55 7.40
CA ASP A 32 9.55 -3.47 6.65
C ASP A 32 8.49 -2.54 6.05
N PHE A 33 7.45 -2.20 6.81
CA PHE A 33 6.54 -1.11 6.49
C PHE A 33 5.78 -0.63 7.73
N GLU A 34 5.37 0.63 7.73
CA GLU A 34 4.50 1.21 8.75
C GLU A 34 3.24 1.75 8.08
N VAL A 35 2.05 1.49 8.65
CA VAL A 35 0.78 2.06 8.14
C VAL A 35 0.15 2.92 9.22
N LYS A 36 -0.12 4.17 8.87
CA LYS A 36 -0.82 5.19 9.66
C LYS A 36 -2.07 5.65 8.94
N PHE A 37 -3.01 6.16 9.72
CA PHE A 37 -4.22 6.80 9.19
C PHE A 37 -4.12 8.30 9.43
N ARG A 38 -4.32 9.09 8.38
CA ARG A 38 -4.32 10.53 8.48
C ARG A 38 -5.34 11.10 7.51
N ASN A 39 -6.27 11.92 8.00
CA ASN A 39 -7.27 12.61 7.16
C ASN A 39 -8.02 11.71 6.17
N ASP A 40 -8.45 10.51 6.62
CA ASP A 40 -9.14 9.49 5.80
C ASP A 40 -8.28 8.81 4.71
N ASP A 41 -7.00 9.14 4.62
CA ASP A 41 -6.02 8.47 3.77
C ASP A 41 -5.13 7.49 4.57
N TYR A 42 -4.69 6.44 3.88
CA TYR A 42 -3.64 5.55 4.37
C TYR A 42 -2.29 6.18 4.09
N VAL A 43 -1.51 6.45 5.13
CA VAL A 43 -0.13 6.90 5.03
C VAL A 43 0.75 5.71 5.35
N PHE A 44 1.55 5.23 4.41
CA PHE A 44 2.49 4.14 4.70
C PHE A 44 3.92 4.56 4.44
N THR A 45 4.79 4.12 5.32
CA THR A 45 6.22 4.35 5.24
C THR A 45 6.87 3.02 4.90
N ILE A 46 7.53 2.98 3.74
CA ILE A 46 8.14 1.78 3.14
C ILE A 46 9.62 2.03 2.85
N PRO A 47 10.50 1.02 2.91
CA PRO A 47 11.95 1.18 2.71
C PRO A 47 12.33 1.57 1.28
N GLU A 48 11.47 1.30 0.30
CA GLU A 48 11.65 1.67 -1.10
C GLU A 48 10.31 2.10 -1.71
N LYS A 49 10.34 3.10 -2.61
CA LYS A 49 9.13 3.58 -3.28
C LYS A 49 8.52 2.49 -4.17
N LEU A 50 7.19 2.42 -4.19
CA LEU A 50 6.48 1.51 -5.09
C LEU A 50 6.87 1.78 -6.55
N SER A 51 7.60 0.83 -7.13
CA SER A 51 7.91 0.78 -8.56
C SER A 51 6.62 0.73 -9.39
N GLU A 52 6.71 1.07 -10.68
CA GLU A 52 5.56 1.01 -11.59
C GLU A 52 4.91 -0.38 -11.65
N THR A 53 5.70 -1.43 -11.49
CA THR A 53 5.22 -2.81 -11.36
C THR A 53 4.31 -2.99 -10.15
N HIS A 54 4.71 -2.48 -8.99
CA HIS A 54 3.90 -2.54 -7.77
C HIS A 54 2.58 -1.76 -7.92
N LYS A 55 2.62 -0.62 -8.63
CA LYS A 55 1.41 0.15 -8.95
C LYS A 55 0.46 -0.60 -9.88
N LYS A 56 0.98 -1.40 -10.83
CA LYS A 56 0.16 -2.25 -11.70
C LYS A 56 -0.49 -3.40 -10.92
N GLU A 57 0.23 -4.02 -10.00
CA GLU A 57 -0.31 -5.08 -9.14
C GLU A 57 -1.40 -4.53 -8.21
N LEU A 58 -1.17 -3.37 -7.56
CA LEU A 58 -2.20 -2.67 -6.77
C LEU A 58 -3.44 -2.33 -7.61
N GLN A 59 -3.27 -1.90 -8.86
CA GLN A 59 -4.38 -1.64 -9.77
C GLN A 59 -5.15 -2.92 -10.16
N LYS A 60 -4.47 -4.05 -10.37
CA LYS A 60 -5.14 -5.34 -10.60
C LYS A 60 -5.95 -5.77 -9.38
N LEU A 61 -5.38 -5.65 -8.18
CA LEU A 61 -6.07 -5.99 -6.92
C LEU A 61 -7.32 -5.12 -6.73
N ARG A 62 -7.24 -3.82 -7.06
CA ARG A 62 -8.42 -2.93 -7.09
C ARG A 62 -9.48 -3.41 -8.09
N ALA A 63 -9.08 -3.80 -9.30
CA ALA A 63 -10.01 -4.26 -10.32
C ALA A 63 -10.70 -5.58 -9.94
N ALA A 64 -9.97 -6.49 -9.29
CA ALA A 64 -10.53 -7.73 -8.75
C ALA A 64 -11.58 -7.44 -7.66
N HIS A 65 -11.27 -6.53 -6.72
CA HIS A 65 -12.18 -6.19 -5.62
C HIS A 65 -13.40 -5.34 -6.05
N ARG A 66 -13.37 -4.72 -7.25
CA ARG A 66 -14.51 -3.96 -7.81
C ARG A 66 -15.52 -4.85 -8.54
N ASN A 67 -15.19 -6.10 -8.86
CA ASN A 67 -16.08 -7.01 -9.59
C ASN A 67 -16.96 -7.89 -8.67
N GLU A 68 -17.04 -7.58 -7.38
CA GLU A 68 -17.93 -8.25 -6.42
C GLU A 68 -19.09 -7.34 -5.94
N ASP A 69 -19.50 -6.36 -6.75
CA ASP A 69 -20.72 -5.56 -6.53
C ASP A 69 -21.79 -5.86 -7.61
#